data_AF-A0AA96Z7K4-F1
#
_entry.id   AF-A0AA96Z7K4-F1
#
_cell.length_a   1.000
_cell.length_b   1.000
_cell.length_c   1.000
_cell.angle_alpha   90.00
_cell.angle_beta   90.00
_cell.angle_gamma   90.00
#
_symmetry.space_group_name_H-M   'P 1'
#
loop_
_entity.id
_entity.type
_entity.pdbx_description
1 polymer ?
#
loop_
_entity_poly.entity_id
_entity_poly.type
_entity_poly.pdbx_seq_one_letter_code
_entity_poly.pdbx_strand_id
1 'polypeptide(L)'
;MKKTVLYLSFLCLFLISFSSFSQERKTLEKKHKAIKNEIKQINSLLFKAKKDRGNALDDLKDLSQKIGARERLIEVIELESKKLSDEIALNEKQLATYNDQLKKLKEEYSDMVVKTHKSKSQQSKTMFLLSSESFYQAYKRLKYMQQYNEYRKKQGEDIVVKTTEIKAFNNSLIEKRKAKEKLIFDEKSQKEEIESDKKNQEKLISKVKKEEKNTNEIYNKN
;
A
#
# COMPACT_ATOMS: atom_id res chain seq x y z
N MET A 1 -22.16 -31.90 -2.85
CA MET A 1 -22.85 -30.79 -2.13
C MET A 1 -22.11 -30.33 -0.87
N LYS A 2 -21.66 -31.21 0.04
CA LYS A 2 -20.92 -30.77 1.25
C LYS A 2 -19.59 -30.05 0.95
N LYS A 3 -18.81 -30.51 -0.04
CA LYS A 3 -17.55 -29.86 -0.47
C LYS A 3 -17.76 -28.47 -1.10
N THR A 4 -18.80 -28.31 -1.94
CA THR A 4 -19.12 -27.02 -2.59
C THR A 4 -19.63 -25.97 -1.60
N VAL A 5 -20.38 -26.37 -0.56
CA VAL A 5 -20.79 -25.49 0.54
C VAL A 5 -19.58 -25.08 1.40
N LEU A 6 -18.61 -25.97 1.60
CA LEU A 6 -17.37 -25.68 2.34
C LEU A 6 -16.47 -24.67 1.59
N TYR A 7 -16.35 -24.79 0.26
CA TYR A 7 -15.66 -23.80 -0.57
C TYR A 7 -16.38 -22.44 -0.58
N LEU A 8 -17.72 -22.43 -0.62
CA LEU A 8 -18.51 -21.20 -0.58
C LEU A 8 -18.40 -20.49 0.78
N SER A 9 -18.37 -21.26 1.88
CA SER A 9 -18.15 -20.73 3.23
C SER A 9 -16.75 -20.17 3.42
N PHE A 10 -15.73 -20.81 2.83
CA PHE A 10 -14.34 -20.33 2.89
C PHE A 10 -14.14 -19.06 2.04
N LEU A 11 -14.83 -18.96 0.89
CA LEU A 11 -14.86 -17.77 0.05
C LEU A 11 -15.52 -16.58 0.77
N CYS A 12 -16.61 -16.81 1.51
CA CYS A 12 -17.29 -15.77 2.29
C CYS A 12 -16.41 -15.20 3.42
N LEU A 13 -15.68 -16.06 4.13
CA LEU A 13 -14.74 -15.66 5.19
C LEU A 13 -13.53 -14.85 4.65
N PHE A 14 -13.08 -15.15 3.43
CA PHE A 14 -12.00 -14.41 2.77
C PHE A 14 -12.44 -13.00 2.35
N LEU A 15 -13.70 -12.84 1.91
CA LEU A 15 -14.25 -11.54 1.49
C LEU A 15 -14.50 -10.58 2.66
N ILE A 16 -14.92 -11.08 3.83
CA ILE A 16 -15.17 -10.26 5.03
C ILE A 16 -13.88 -9.64 5.57
N SER A 17 -12.76 -10.34 5.46
CA SER A 17 -11.46 -9.86 5.95
C SER A 17 -10.89 -8.70 5.11
N PHE A 18 -11.21 -8.66 3.81
CA PHE A 18 -10.74 -7.61 2.91
C PHE A 18 -11.50 -6.27 3.09
N SER A 19 -12.78 -6.31 3.48
CA SER A 19 -13.58 -5.10 3.67
C SER A 19 -13.17 -4.29 4.90
N SER A 20 -12.82 -4.95 6.00
CA SER A 20 -12.49 -4.27 7.26
C SER A 20 -11.22 -3.42 7.16
N PHE A 21 -10.22 -3.92 6.42
CA PHE A 21 -8.94 -3.24 6.27
C PHE A 21 -9.02 -1.98 5.38
N SER A 22 -9.80 -2.04 4.28
CA SER A 22 -10.05 -0.88 3.42
C SER A 22 -10.82 0.23 4.16
N GLN A 23 -11.70 -0.15 5.09
CA GLN A 23 -12.51 0.78 5.85
C GLN A 23 -11.66 1.57 6.87
N GLU A 24 -10.74 0.91 7.57
CA GLU A 24 -9.84 1.55 8.52
C GLU A 24 -8.94 2.60 7.84
N ARG A 25 -8.34 2.26 6.69
CA ARG A 25 -7.49 3.19 5.94
C ARG A 25 -8.24 4.46 5.52
N LYS A 26 -9.47 4.32 4.99
CA LYS A 26 -10.32 5.47 4.64
C LYS A 26 -10.65 6.34 5.87
N THR A 27 -10.76 5.76 7.05
CA THR A 27 -11.00 6.53 8.28
C THR A 27 -9.78 7.36 8.68
N LEU A 28 -8.57 6.79 8.54
CA LEU A 28 -7.32 7.52 8.80
C LEU A 28 -7.16 8.67 7.79
N GLU A 29 -7.38 8.42 6.50
CA GLU A 29 -7.28 9.46 5.45
C GLU A 29 -8.25 10.63 5.71
N LYS A 30 -9.47 10.33 6.18
CA LYS A 30 -10.45 11.35 6.60
C LYS A 30 -9.97 12.13 7.82
N LYS A 31 -9.44 11.46 8.84
CA LYS A 31 -8.89 12.11 10.05
C LYS A 31 -7.72 13.00 9.69
N HIS A 32 -6.78 12.52 8.88
CA HIS A 32 -5.65 13.30 8.35
C HIS A 32 -6.16 14.59 7.69
N LYS A 33 -7.09 14.47 6.73
CA LYS A 33 -7.65 15.63 6.03
C LYS A 33 -8.36 16.61 6.98
N ALA A 34 -9.09 16.10 7.97
CA ALA A 34 -9.78 16.92 8.96
C ALA A 34 -8.79 17.73 9.81
N ILE A 35 -7.76 17.09 10.37
CA ILE A 35 -6.74 17.76 11.18
C ILE A 35 -5.95 18.77 10.34
N LYS A 36 -5.65 18.45 9.07
CA LYS A 36 -4.98 19.41 8.17
C LYS A 36 -5.83 20.66 7.92
N ASN A 37 -7.15 20.52 7.85
CA ASN A 37 -8.05 21.67 7.75
C ASN A 37 -8.14 22.45 9.07
N GLU A 38 -8.16 21.76 10.21
CA GLU A 38 -8.09 22.37 11.54
C GLU A 38 -6.85 23.25 11.67
N ILE A 39 -5.66 22.73 11.33
CA ILE A 39 -4.40 23.49 11.34
C ILE A 39 -4.48 24.74 10.44
N LYS A 40 -5.09 24.63 9.25
CA LYS A 40 -5.28 25.78 8.36
C LYS A 40 -6.20 26.84 8.97
N GLN A 41 -7.28 26.41 9.62
CA GLN A 41 -8.20 27.33 10.30
C GLN A 41 -7.50 28.04 11.45
N ILE A 42 -6.78 27.31 12.31
CA ILE A 42 -5.99 27.88 13.42
C ILE A 42 -4.98 28.90 12.88
N ASN A 43 -4.22 28.56 11.83
CA ASN A 43 -3.28 29.50 11.20
C ASN A 43 -3.97 30.78 10.67
N SER A 44 -5.17 30.65 10.09
CA SER A 44 -5.91 31.82 9.59
C SER A 44 -6.41 32.73 10.73
N LEU A 45 -6.80 32.13 11.87
CA LEU A 45 -7.25 32.86 13.05
C LEU A 45 -6.07 33.59 13.72
N LEU A 46 -4.94 32.89 13.91
CA LEU A 46 -3.69 33.48 14.40
C LEU A 46 -3.25 34.70 13.57
N PHE A 47 -3.30 34.59 12.24
CA PHE A 47 -2.91 35.69 11.36
C PHE A 47 -3.84 36.91 11.50
N LYS A 48 -5.14 36.69 11.64
CA LYS A 48 -6.13 37.77 11.84
C LYS A 48 -5.99 38.41 13.23
N ALA A 49 -5.89 37.61 14.29
CA ALA A 49 -5.72 38.09 15.66
C ALA A 49 -4.49 39.00 15.80
N LYS A 50 -3.38 38.62 15.16
CA LYS A 50 -2.15 39.42 15.13
C LYS A 50 -2.32 40.78 14.42
N LYS A 51 -3.24 40.88 13.45
CA LYS A 51 -3.52 42.12 12.70
C LYS A 51 -4.44 43.08 13.46
N ASP A 52 -5.44 42.56 14.17
CA ASP A 52 -6.55 43.38 14.70
C ASP A 52 -6.31 43.92 16.12
N ARG A 53 -5.46 43.26 16.93
CA ARG A 53 -4.78 43.71 18.17
C ARG A 53 -4.32 42.43 18.91
N GLY A 54 -3.04 42.06 18.77
CA GLY A 54 -2.53 40.82 19.35
C GLY A 54 -2.45 40.84 20.88
N ASN A 55 -3.12 39.91 21.55
CA ASN A 55 -2.93 39.60 22.97
C ASN A 55 -1.96 38.43 23.10
N ALA A 56 -0.85 38.63 23.82
CA ALA A 56 0.19 37.62 23.96
C ALA A 56 -0.29 36.32 24.63
N LEU A 57 -1.32 36.38 25.49
CA LEU A 57 -1.93 35.19 26.10
C LEU A 57 -2.80 34.41 25.09
N ASP A 58 -3.57 35.11 24.26
CA ASP A 58 -4.39 34.48 23.22
C ASP A 58 -3.50 33.87 22.13
N ASP A 59 -2.45 34.58 21.71
CA ASP A 59 -1.44 34.08 20.76
C ASP A 59 -0.77 32.79 21.29
N LEU A 60 -0.50 32.72 22.59
CA LEU A 60 0.11 31.55 23.23
C LEU A 60 -0.84 30.36 23.28
N LYS A 61 -2.13 30.61 23.58
CA LYS A 61 -3.18 29.59 23.57
C LYS A 61 -3.36 29.00 22.17
N ASP A 62 -3.49 29.85 21.16
CA ASP A 62 -3.68 29.43 19.78
C ASP A 62 -2.46 28.67 19.24
N LEU A 63 -1.25 29.10 19.58
CA LEU A 63 -0.02 28.38 19.24
C LEU A 63 0.05 27.00 19.91
N SER A 64 -0.38 26.89 21.16
CA SER A 64 -0.48 25.59 21.85
C SER A 64 -1.50 24.67 21.18
N GLN A 65 -2.65 25.20 20.76
CA GLN A 65 -3.66 24.43 20.00
C GLN A 65 -3.10 23.95 18.66
N LYS A 66 -2.36 24.83 17.95
CA LYS A 66 -1.70 24.50 16.69
C LYS A 66 -0.68 23.37 16.84
N ILE A 67 0.17 23.44 17.86
CA ILE A 67 1.14 22.38 18.18
C ILE A 67 0.41 21.06 18.45
N GLY A 68 -0.62 21.08 19.32
CA GLY A 68 -1.39 19.87 19.62
C GLY A 68 -2.10 19.28 18.38
N ALA A 69 -2.59 20.11 17.47
CA ALA A 69 -3.15 19.63 16.20
C ALA A 69 -2.08 18.99 15.30
N ARG A 70 -0.86 19.54 15.26
CA ARG A 70 0.28 18.95 14.54
C ARG A 70 0.74 17.63 15.15
N GLU A 71 0.76 17.51 16.48
CA GLU A 71 1.09 16.26 17.18
C GLU A 71 0.07 15.16 16.84
N ARG A 72 -1.24 15.47 16.90
CA ARG A 72 -2.29 14.54 16.43
C ARG A 72 -2.16 14.18 14.95
N LEU A 73 -1.73 15.12 14.10
CA LEU A 73 -1.50 14.83 12.69
C LEU A 73 -0.35 13.83 12.52
N ILE A 74 0.75 13.99 13.26
CA ILE A 74 1.88 13.06 13.27
C ILE A 74 1.41 11.67 13.71
N GLU A 75 0.64 11.55 14.79
CA GLU A 75 0.10 10.25 15.23
C GLU A 75 -0.72 9.55 14.13
N VAL A 76 -1.58 10.30 13.42
CA VAL A 76 -2.34 9.74 12.29
C VAL A 76 -1.42 9.32 11.15
N ILE A 77 -0.41 10.13 10.80
CA ILE A 77 0.57 9.80 9.76
C ILE A 77 1.36 8.53 10.13
N GLU A 78 1.79 8.38 11.39
CA GLU A 78 2.50 7.20 11.86
C GLU A 78 1.62 5.94 11.75
N LEU A 79 0.33 6.03 12.11
CA LEU A 79 -0.64 4.95 11.94
C LEU A 79 -0.85 4.59 10.47
N GLU A 80 -1.02 5.58 9.59
CA GLU A 80 -1.13 5.38 8.15
C GLU A 80 0.12 4.70 7.59
N SER A 81 1.31 5.17 7.97
CA SER A 81 2.61 4.64 7.52
C SER A 81 2.84 3.20 8.00
N LYS A 82 2.43 2.88 9.24
CA LYS A 82 2.46 1.51 9.78
C LYS A 82 1.55 0.58 9.00
N LYS A 83 0.29 0.96 8.78
CA LYS A 83 -0.67 0.17 7.99
C LYS A 83 -0.17 -0.09 6.58
N LEU A 84 0.39 0.94 5.94
CA LEU A 84 0.95 0.82 4.60
C LEU A 84 2.18 -0.09 4.58
N SER A 85 2.97 -0.10 5.65
CA SER A 85 4.10 -1.04 5.80
C SER A 85 3.63 -2.48 5.91
N ASP A 86 2.58 -2.74 6.70
CA ASP A 86 1.99 -4.08 6.83
C ASP A 86 1.41 -4.57 5.49
N GLU A 87 0.70 -3.70 4.75
CA GLU A 87 0.22 -3.99 3.39
C GLU A 87 1.37 -4.34 2.44
N ILE A 88 2.45 -3.55 2.47
CA ILE A 88 3.63 -3.77 1.62
C ILE A 88 4.26 -5.12 1.93
N ALA A 89 4.46 -5.46 3.21
CA ALA A 89 5.06 -6.73 3.63
C ALA A 89 4.22 -7.94 3.20
N LEU A 90 2.89 -7.88 3.40
CA LEU A 90 1.97 -8.91 2.93
C LEU A 90 2.02 -9.06 1.41
N ASN A 91 2.03 -7.93 0.70
CA ASN A 91 2.10 -7.94 -0.75
C ASN A 91 3.43 -8.52 -1.26
N GLU A 92 4.56 -8.16 -0.67
CA GLU A 92 5.88 -8.71 -1.04
C GLU A 92 5.93 -10.23 -0.89
N LYS A 93 5.34 -10.77 0.19
CA LYS A 93 5.23 -12.22 0.39
C LYS A 93 4.37 -12.89 -0.70
N GLN A 94 3.26 -12.27 -1.07
CA GLN A 94 2.41 -12.77 -2.17
C GLN A 94 3.15 -12.72 -3.51
N LEU A 95 3.87 -11.64 -3.78
CA LEU A 95 4.68 -11.47 -4.98
C LEU A 95 5.78 -12.54 -5.07
N ALA A 96 6.47 -12.83 -3.97
CA ALA A 96 7.46 -13.90 -3.90
C ALA A 96 6.83 -15.26 -4.25
N THR A 97 5.63 -15.54 -3.71
CA THR A 97 4.87 -16.75 -4.02
C THR A 97 4.50 -16.83 -5.50
N TYR A 98 4.04 -15.73 -6.10
CA TYR A 98 3.70 -15.68 -7.52
C TYR A 98 4.91 -15.87 -8.43
N ASN A 99 6.07 -15.31 -8.06
CA ASN A 99 7.31 -15.51 -8.78
C ASN A 99 7.78 -16.98 -8.73
N ASP A 100 7.66 -17.64 -7.57
CA ASP A 100 7.96 -19.07 -7.45
C ASP A 100 7.02 -19.93 -8.32
N GLN A 101 5.73 -19.63 -8.31
CA GLN A 101 4.74 -20.30 -9.18
C GLN A 101 5.07 -20.09 -10.67
N LEU A 102 5.41 -18.86 -11.08
CA LEU A 102 5.78 -18.56 -12.45
C LEU A 102 7.07 -19.29 -12.85
N LYS A 103 8.04 -19.38 -11.94
CA LYS A 103 9.29 -20.11 -12.16
C LYS A 103 9.00 -21.59 -12.43
N LYS A 104 8.22 -22.24 -11.57
CA LYS A 104 7.82 -23.64 -11.75
C LYS A 104 7.09 -23.86 -13.08
N LEU A 105 6.15 -22.98 -13.42
CA LEU A 105 5.41 -23.07 -14.68
C LEU A 105 6.33 -22.95 -15.91
N LYS A 106 7.34 -22.07 -15.84
CA LYS A 106 8.36 -21.93 -16.90
C LYS A 106 9.29 -23.15 -16.98
N GLU A 107 9.68 -23.73 -15.85
CA GLU A 107 10.48 -24.95 -15.79
C GLU A 107 9.73 -26.13 -16.41
N GLU A 108 8.47 -26.36 -16.01
CA GLU A 108 7.61 -27.40 -16.57
C GLU A 108 7.40 -27.23 -18.08
N TYR A 109 7.17 -25.99 -18.53
CA TYR A 109 7.02 -25.68 -19.95
C TYR A 109 8.33 -25.93 -20.72
N SER A 110 9.48 -25.55 -20.16
CA SER A 110 10.80 -25.78 -20.75
C SER A 110 11.08 -27.28 -20.92
N ASP A 111 10.86 -28.07 -19.87
CA ASP A 111 11.02 -29.52 -19.90
C ASP A 111 10.14 -30.17 -20.96
N MET A 112 8.90 -29.70 -21.07
CA MET A 112 7.98 -30.15 -22.09
C MET A 112 8.46 -29.82 -23.50
N VAL A 113 8.97 -28.61 -23.73
CA VAL A 113 9.52 -28.19 -25.02
C VAL A 113 10.74 -29.05 -25.39
N VAL A 114 11.65 -29.30 -24.45
CA VAL A 114 12.83 -30.14 -24.67
C VAL A 114 12.44 -31.58 -25.00
N LYS A 115 11.53 -32.19 -24.21
CA LYS A 115 11.01 -33.54 -24.47
C LYS A 115 10.38 -33.65 -25.86
N THR A 116 9.56 -32.66 -26.21
CA THR A 116 8.93 -32.56 -27.54
C THR A 116 9.98 -32.43 -28.64
N HIS A 117 11.06 -31.67 -28.41
CA HIS A 117 12.14 -31.48 -29.37
C HIS A 117 12.95 -32.78 -29.60
N LYS A 118 13.21 -33.54 -28.54
CA LYS A 118 13.88 -34.84 -28.66
C LYS A 118 13.05 -35.86 -29.43
N SER A 119 11.72 -35.76 -29.39
CA SER A 119 10.81 -36.65 -30.14
C SER A 119 10.40 -36.14 -31.53
N LYS A 120 11.00 -35.05 -32.04
CA LYS A 120 10.38 -34.15 -33.04
C LYS A 120 10.63 -34.43 -34.53
N SER A 121 11.25 -35.54 -34.95
CA SER A 121 11.38 -35.74 -36.41
C SER A 121 9.97 -35.86 -37.04
N GLN A 122 9.74 -35.20 -38.18
CA GLN A 122 8.46 -35.28 -38.90
C GLN A 122 8.16 -36.73 -39.28
N GLN A 123 9.23 -37.48 -39.61
CA GLN A 123 9.24 -38.93 -39.74
C GLN A 123 8.82 -39.63 -38.44
N SER A 124 9.27 -39.22 -37.26
CA SER A 124 8.86 -39.80 -35.96
C SER A 124 7.35 -39.66 -35.72
N LYS A 125 6.73 -38.52 -36.07
CA LYS A 125 5.29 -38.32 -35.87
C LYS A 125 4.43 -39.13 -36.84
N THR A 126 4.80 -39.13 -38.13
CA THR A 126 4.10 -39.95 -39.12
C THR A 126 4.34 -41.42 -38.85
N MET A 127 5.57 -41.84 -38.55
CA MET A 127 5.92 -43.21 -38.14
C MET A 127 5.23 -43.62 -36.84
N PHE A 128 5.03 -42.71 -35.87
CA PHE A 128 4.26 -43.00 -34.65
C PHE A 128 2.78 -43.27 -34.94
N LEU A 129 2.18 -42.57 -35.89
CA LEU A 129 0.81 -42.84 -36.31
C LEU A 129 0.72 -44.10 -37.19
N LEU A 130 1.67 -44.29 -38.11
CA LEU A 130 1.74 -45.42 -39.05
C LEU A 130 2.16 -46.75 -38.39
N SER A 131 2.85 -46.72 -37.25
CA SER A 131 3.16 -47.90 -36.42
C SER A 131 1.99 -48.34 -35.53
N SER A 132 0.77 -47.96 -35.87
CA SER A 132 -0.43 -48.40 -35.14
C SER A 132 -0.89 -49.75 -35.68
N GLU A 133 -1.21 -50.67 -34.78
CA GLU A 133 -1.74 -52.01 -35.06
C GLU A 133 -3.17 -51.98 -35.61
N SER A 134 -3.90 -50.87 -35.42
CA SER A 134 -5.25 -50.69 -35.94
C SER A 134 -5.62 -49.22 -36.17
N PHE A 135 -6.62 -48.97 -37.01
CA PHE A 135 -7.18 -47.64 -37.24
C PHE A 135 -7.69 -46.99 -35.95
N TYR A 136 -8.32 -47.78 -35.05
CA TYR A 136 -8.77 -47.28 -33.76
C TYR A 136 -7.60 -46.83 -32.86
N GLN A 137 -6.49 -47.56 -32.86
CA GLN A 137 -5.29 -47.16 -32.14
C GLN A 137 -4.66 -45.88 -32.72
N ALA A 138 -4.60 -45.76 -34.05
CA ALA A 138 -4.13 -44.56 -34.74
C ALA A 138 -5.00 -43.33 -34.40
N TYR A 139 -6.32 -43.49 -34.38
CA TYR A 139 -7.26 -42.43 -33.97
C TYR A 139 -7.01 -41.95 -32.53
N LYS A 140 -6.81 -42.88 -31.58
CA LYS A 140 -6.48 -42.52 -30.18
C LYS A 140 -5.14 -41.77 -30.09
N ARG A 141 -4.09 -42.25 -30.78
CA ARG A 141 -2.79 -41.58 -30.84
C ARG A 141 -2.91 -40.15 -31.39
N LEU A 142 -3.68 -39.97 -32.46
CA LEU A 142 -3.97 -38.64 -33.03
C LEU A 142 -4.68 -37.73 -32.01
N LYS A 143 -5.69 -38.25 -31.30
CA LYS A 143 -6.40 -37.50 -30.26
C LYS A 143 -5.49 -37.07 -29.11
N TYR A 144 -4.58 -37.94 -28.66
CA TYR A 144 -3.59 -37.58 -27.65
C TYR A 144 -2.63 -36.48 -28.14
N MET A 145 -2.20 -36.54 -29.40
CA MET A 145 -1.36 -35.49 -29.99
C MET A 145 -2.09 -34.13 -30.02
N GLN A 146 -3.40 -34.12 -30.31
CA GLN A 146 -4.23 -32.91 -30.26
C GLN A 146 -4.28 -32.35 -28.83
N GLN A 147 -4.65 -33.16 -27.84
CA GLN A 147 -4.71 -32.76 -26.42
C GLN A 147 -3.36 -32.23 -25.92
N TYR A 148 -2.25 -32.85 -26.32
CA TYR A 148 -0.92 -32.40 -25.94
C TYR A 148 -0.59 -31.01 -26.51
N ASN A 149 -0.95 -30.74 -27.77
CA ASN A 149 -0.77 -29.42 -28.38
C ASN A 149 -1.63 -28.34 -27.71
N GLU A 150 -2.88 -28.68 -27.35
CA GLU A 150 -3.76 -27.79 -26.60
C GLU A 150 -3.20 -27.48 -25.22
N TYR A 151 -2.72 -28.50 -24.49
CA TYR A 151 -2.09 -28.32 -23.18
C TYR A 151 -0.85 -27.42 -23.26
N ARG A 152 -0.01 -27.60 -24.29
CA ARG A 152 1.15 -26.74 -24.57
C ARG A 152 0.77 -25.28 -24.79
N LYS A 153 -0.25 -25.06 -25.61
CA LYS A 153 -0.76 -23.72 -25.88
C LYS A 153 -1.24 -23.07 -24.59
N LYS A 154 -2.04 -23.80 -23.80
CA LYS A 154 -2.58 -23.33 -22.52
C LYS A 154 -1.48 -22.98 -21.51
N GLN A 155 -0.45 -23.81 -21.37
CA GLN A 155 0.68 -23.46 -20.48
C GLN A 155 1.39 -22.17 -20.88
N GLY A 156 1.56 -21.94 -22.19
CA GLY A 156 2.13 -20.67 -22.69
C GLY A 156 1.24 -19.47 -22.34
N GLU A 157 -0.08 -19.61 -22.51
CA GLU A 157 -1.06 -18.59 -22.13
C GLU A 157 -1.04 -18.32 -20.61
N ASP A 158 -1.01 -19.37 -19.79
CA ASP A 158 -0.95 -19.27 -18.32
C ASP A 158 0.32 -18.52 -17.87
N ILE A 159 1.47 -18.76 -18.51
CA ILE A 159 2.72 -18.02 -18.25
C ILE A 159 2.55 -16.53 -18.55
N VAL A 160 1.93 -16.18 -19.69
CA VAL A 160 1.71 -14.79 -20.10
C VAL A 160 0.78 -14.07 -19.13
N VAL A 161 -0.33 -14.70 -18.77
CA VAL A 161 -1.31 -14.16 -17.81
C VAL A 161 -0.63 -13.91 -16.46
N LYS A 162 0.04 -14.93 -15.91
CA LYS A 162 0.72 -14.83 -14.61
C LYS A 162 1.82 -13.77 -14.60
N THR A 163 2.58 -13.65 -15.69
CA THR A 163 3.60 -12.61 -15.85
C THR A 163 2.98 -11.21 -15.83
N THR A 164 1.83 -11.05 -16.48
CA THR A 164 1.10 -9.77 -16.52
C THR A 164 0.56 -9.39 -15.15
N GLU A 165 -0.02 -10.35 -14.43
CA GLU A 165 -0.48 -10.16 -13.04
C GLU A 165 0.67 -9.74 -12.12
N ILE A 166 1.81 -10.41 -12.19
CA ILE A 166 3.01 -10.07 -11.40
C ILE A 166 3.50 -8.65 -11.72
N LYS A 167 3.46 -8.24 -13.00
CA LYS A 167 3.84 -6.89 -13.40
C LYS A 167 2.88 -5.83 -12.82
N ALA A 168 1.58 -6.08 -12.91
CA ALA A 168 0.56 -5.19 -12.32
C ALA A 168 0.74 -5.09 -10.80
N PHE A 169 1.00 -6.21 -10.14
CA PHE A 169 1.23 -6.27 -8.69
C PHE A 169 2.49 -5.50 -8.27
N ASN A 170 3.60 -5.64 -9.00
CA ASN A 170 4.82 -4.86 -8.80
C ASN A 170 4.57 -3.35 -8.92
N ASN A 171 3.84 -2.92 -9.95
CA ASN A 171 3.50 -1.51 -10.14
C ASN A 171 2.67 -0.99 -8.95
N SER A 172 1.69 -1.76 -8.48
CA SER A 172 0.92 -1.41 -7.28
C SER A 172 1.81 -1.26 -6.04
N LEU A 173 2.78 -2.15 -5.86
CA LEU A 173 3.73 -2.09 -4.75
C LEU A 173 4.62 -0.84 -4.79
N ILE A 174 5.08 -0.45 -5.98
CA ILE A 174 5.85 0.78 -6.19
C ILE A 174 5.03 2.00 -5.77
N GLU A 175 3.77 2.09 -6.19
CA GLU A 175 2.91 3.21 -5.82
C GLU A 175 2.63 3.27 -4.31
N LYS A 176 2.48 2.11 -3.66
CA LYS A 176 2.37 2.04 -2.19
C LYS A 176 3.66 2.56 -1.52
N ARG A 177 4.84 2.14 -1.97
CA ARG A 177 6.12 2.62 -1.42
C ARG A 177 6.27 4.14 -1.55
N LYS A 178 5.95 4.70 -2.72
CA LYS A 178 5.94 6.17 -2.93
C LYS A 178 4.97 6.88 -1.98
N ALA A 179 3.77 6.33 -1.78
CA ALA A 179 2.80 6.89 -0.84
C ALA A 179 3.35 6.89 0.60
N LYS A 180 4.02 5.81 1.02
CA LYS A 180 4.69 5.74 2.34
C LYS A 180 5.81 6.77 2.47
N GLU A 181 6.66 6.91 1.46
CA GLU A 181 7.74 7.92 1.47
C GLU A 181 7.20 9.33 1.62
N LYS A 182 6.09 9.64 0.96
CA LYS A 182 5.41 10.92 1.11
C LYS A 182 4.91 11.14 2.54
N LEU A 183 4.33 10.12 3.18
CA LEU A 183 3.91 10.21 4.58
C LEU A 183 5.09 10.48 5.52
N ILE A 184 6.22 9.80 5.32
CA ILE A 184 7.45 10.03 6.11
C ILE A 184 7.98 11.46 5.93
N PHE A 185 7.95 11.97 4.70
CA PHE A 185 8.33 13.36 4.42
C PHE A 185 7.38 14.35 5.11
N ASP A 186 6.07 14.13 5.00
CA ASP A 186 5.05 14.95 5.65
C ASP A 186 5.22 14.94 7.18
N GLU A 187 5.50 13.78 7.78
CA GLU A 187 5.80 13.61 9.21
C GLU A 187 7.01 14.45 9.65
N LYS A 188 8.12 14.35 8.92
CA LYS A 188 9.34 15.11 9.20
C LYS A 188 9.08 16.61 9.12
N SER A 189 8.36 17.05 8.09
CA SER A 189 7.96 18.45 7.94
C SER A 189 7.10 18.93 9.10
N GLN A 190 6.15 18.11 9.60
CA GLN A 190 5.36 18.48 10.78
C GLN A 190 6.22 18.58 12.05
N LYS A 191 7.23 17.72 12.22
CA LYS A 191 8.16 17.78 13.36
C LYS A 191 8.99 19.07 13.36
N GLU A 192 9.56 19.45 12.21
CA GLU A 192 10.30 20.71 12.06
C GLU A 192 9.42 21.94 12.35
N GLU A 193 8.18 21.89 11.90
CA GLU A 193 7.17 22.91 12.13
C GLU A 193 6.76 23.04 13.61
N ILE A 194 6.65 21.92 14.33
CA ILE A 194 6.44 21.92 15.80
C ILE A 194 7.63 22.53 16.52
N GLU A 195 8.86 22.21 16.13
CA GLU A 195 10.06 22.81 16.75
C GLU A 195 10.09 24.34 16.58
N SER A 196 9.72 24.82 15.39
CA SER A 196 9.58 26.26 15.11
C SER A 196 8.51 26.91 15.99
N ASP A 197 7.33 26.29 16.09
CA ASP A 197 6.24 26.77 16.94
C ASP A 197 6.64 26.79 18.42
N LYS A 198 7.32 25.74 18.93
CA LYS A 198 7.81 25.68 20.32
C LYS A 198 8.79 26.82 20.64
N LYS A 199 9.73 27.11 19.73
CA LYS A 199 10.64 28.27 19.88
C LYS A 199 9.88 29.61 19.92
N ASN A 200 8.81 29.74 19.13
CA ASN A 200 7.97 30.95 19.17
C ASN A 200 7.18 31.05 20.47
N GLN A 201 6.70 29.92 21.00
CA GLN A 201 6.01 29.84 22.28
C GLN A 201 6.91 30.29 23.43
N GLU A 202 8.16 29.82 23.48
CA GLU A 202 9.15 30.23 24.48
C GLU A 202 9.41 31.75 24.44
N LYS A 203 9.54 32.32 23.24
CA LYS A 203 9.69 33.78 23.07
C LYS A 203 8.49 34.54 23.61
N LEU A 204 7.27 34.10 23.31
CA LEU A 204 6.04 34.72 23.82
C LEU A 204 5.95 34.63 25.34
N ILE A 205 6.24 33.47 25.93
CA ILE A 205 6.30 33.27 27.39
C ILE A 205 7.28 34.27 28.02
N SER A 206 8.48 34.40 27.44
CA SER A 206 9.49 35.33 27.96
C SER A 206 9.04 36.80 27.90
N LYS A 207 8.24 37.15 26.89
CA LYS A 207 7.68 38.49 26.72
C LYS A 207 6.59 38.77 27.75
N VAL A 208 5.64 37.84 27.91
CA VAL A 208 4.56 37.94 28.91
C VAL A 208 5.13 38.08 30.32
N LYS A 209 6.11 37.25 30.70
CA LYS A 209 6.75 37.34 32.02
C LYS A 209 7.44 38.69 32.29
N LYS A 210 8.05 39.30 31.26
CA LYS A 210 8.65 40.64 31.38
C LYS A 210 7.59 41.72 31.57
N GLU A 211 6.51 41.65 30.81
CA GLU A 211 5.38 42.58 30.92
C GLU A 211 4.71 42.47 32.30
N GLU A 212 4.48 41.25 32.82
CA GLU A 212 3.95 41.03 34.17
C GLU A 212 4.88 41.62 35.25
N LYS A 213 6.19 41.37 35.17
CA LYS A 213 7.15 41.90 36.15
C LYS A 213 7.16 43.43 36.18
N ASN A 214 7.19 44.07 35.02
CA ASN A 214 7.15 45.53 34.91
C ASN A 214 5.84 46.10 35.49
N THR A 215 4.72 45.42 35.25
CA THR A 215 3.41 45.85 35.77
C THR A 215 3.37 45.76 37.29
N ASN A 216 3.86 44.66 37.88
CA ASN A 216 3.96 44.49 39.33
C ASN A 216 4.93 45.49 39.99
N GLU A 217 6.02 45.86 39.34
CA GLU A 217 6.95 46.90 39.82
C GLU A 217 6.32 48.30 39.83
N ILE A 218 5.42 48.60 38.89
CA ILE A 218 4.65 49.87 38.86
C ILE A 218 3.60 49.89 39.98
N TYR A 219 2.89 48.79 40.19
CA TYR A 219 1.88 48.68 41.26
C TYR A 219 2.50 48.74 42.67
N ASN A 220 3.71 48.21 42.87
CA ASN A 220 4.40 48.23 44.17
C ASN A 220 5.16 49.54 44.46
N LYS A 221 5.21 50.49 43.51
CA LYS A 221 5.85 51.80 43.66
C LYS A 221 4.88 52.95 43.99
N ASN A 222 3.58 52.67 44.01
CA ASN A 222 2.52 53.57 44.45
C ASN A 222 1.92 53.06 45.76
#